data_AF-A0A0D3HVN3-F1
#
_entry.id   AF-A0A0D3HVN3-F1
#
_cell.length_a   1.000
_cell.length_b   1.000
_cell.length_c   1.000
_cell.angle_alpha   90.00
_cell.angle_beta   90.00
_cell.angle_gamma   90.00
#
_symmetry.space_group_name_H-M   'P 1'
#
loop_
_entity.id
_entity.type
_entity.pdbx_description
1 polymer ?
#
loop_
_entity_poly.entity_id
_entity_poly.type
_entity_poly.pdbx_seq_one_letter_code
_entity_poly.pdbx_strand_id
1 'polypeptide(L)'
;MGGMGKTALIRDVYQSEKVQGMFNKLACVTIQRLFNPNDLITSLVDQLKDQKAYERKETPKCLKYLIVLDDVLSTKEWDAIVSNFPDMGIGSRIIVTTRHESIAMHCSGNREEKCYRLHNLEEKDAEELFTNKVFKQPKNLDGLDPELVEEAKLILKKCGGLPLAIVTIGGLLTSRPKTALEWRKLNEHISAELETNPELGGIRTVLNVSYDGLPYHFKLCFLYLSIFPEDHKINRKQGYSRGVWDKSAEEISDNYFFELLDRSMILPKVKLQW
;
A
#
# COMPACT_ATOMS: atom_id res chain seq x y z
N MET A 1 -8.42 2.88 -9.52
CA MET A 1 -7.12 2.28 -9.93
C MET A 1 -6.33 1.75 -8.72
N GLY A 2 -5.49 0.73 -8.91
CA GLY A 2 -4.53 0.23 -7.90
C GLY A 2 -3.33 1.17 -7.73
N GLY A 3 -2.57 1.05 -6.62
CA GLY A 3 -1.33 1.80 -6.41
C GLY A 3 -1.47 3.30 -6.06
N MET A 4 -2.68 3.85 -6.01
CA MET A 4 -2.93 5.27 -5.72
C MET A 4 -2.80 5.66 -4.23
N GLY A 5 -2.57 4.71 -3.32
CA GLY A 5 -2.43 5.02 -1.89
C GLY A 5 -3.72 5.06 -1.07
N LYS A 6 -4.84 4.51 -1.56
CA LYS A 6 -6.13 4.46 -0.81
C LYS A 6 -5.97 3.85 0.60
N THR A 7 -5.36 2.67 0.70
CA THR A 7 -5.10 2.00 1.98
C THR A 7 -4.16 2.83 2.87
N ALA A 8 -3.16 3.50 2.28
CA ALA A 8 -2.24 4.35 3.04
C ALA A 8 -2.95 5.59 3.61
N LEU A 9 -3.81 6.24 2.82
CA LEU A 9 -4.62 7.37 3.26
C LEU A 9 -5.57 6.99 4.39
N ILE A 10 -6.33 5.90 4.22
CA ILE A 10 -7.26 5.47 5.26
C ILE A 10 -6.54 5.06 6.54
N ARG A 11 -5.32 4.50 6.43
CA ARG A 11 -4.50 4.19 7.61
C ARG A 11 -4.13 5.42 8.40
N ASP A 12 -3.68 6.47 7.72
CA ASP A 12 -3.35 7.74 8.36
C ASP A 12 -4.58 8.36 9.05
N VAL A 13 -5.73 8.35 8.36
CA VAL A 13 -7.01 8.83 8.93
C VAL A 13 -7.43 8.00 10.14
N TYR A 14 -7.36 6.67 10.07
CA TYR A 14 -7.77 5.75 11.14
C TYR A 14 -6.88 5.88 12.39
N GLN A 15 -5.59 6.15 12.19
CA GLN A 15 -4.61 6.31 13.27
C GLN A 15 -4.59 7.70 13.89
N SER A 16 -5.28 8.68 13.28
CA SER A 16 -5.38 10.04 13.81
C SER A 16 -6.07 10.06 15.17
N GLU A 17 -5.42 10.67 16.17
CA GLU A 17 -6.00 10.86 17.52
C GLU A 17 -7.37 11.55 17.47
N LYS A 18 -7.54 12.50 16.54
CA LYS A 18 -8.81 13.20 16.33
C LYS A 18 -9.92 12.22 15.93
N VAL A 19 -9.64 11.32 14.99
CA VAL A 19 -10.62 10.33 14.52
C VAL A 19 -10.87 9.30 15.60
N GLN A 20 -9.82 8.80 16.25
CA GLN A 20 -9.96 7.84 17.35
C GLN A 20 -10.81 8.40 18.51
N GLY A 21 -10.68 9.69 18.83
CA GLY A 21 -11.48 10.36 19.86
C GLY A 21 -12.96 10.59 19.49
N MET A 22 -13.34 10.47 18.20
CA MET A 22 -14.72 10.67 17.75
C MET A 22 -15.61 9.44 17.89
N PHE A 23 -15.02 8.25 17.99
CA PHE A 23 -15.73 6.97 17.97
C PHE A 23 -15.43 6.17 19.25
N ASN A 24 -16.44 5.48 19.76
CA ASN A 24 -16.27 4.61 20.94
C ASN A 24 -15.57 3.30 20.58
N LYS A 25 -15.77 2.85 19.34
CA LYS A 25 -15.27 1.58 18.82
C LYS A 25 -14.80 1.75 17.40
N LEU A 26 -13.66 1.12 17.11
CA LEU A 26 -13.05 1.13 15.80
C LEU A 26 -12.76 -0.30 15.39
N ALA A 27 -12.99 -0.62 14.13
CA ALA A 27 -12.56 -1.87 13.53
C ALA A 27 -12.07 -1.62 12.11
N CYS A 28 -11.05 -2.37 11.71
CA CYS A 28 -10.51 -2.32 10.37
C CYS A 28 -10.18 -3.73 9.87
N VAL A 29 -10.62 -4.05 8.65
CA VAL A 29 -10.32 -5.32 8.00
C VAL A 29 -10.05 -5.09 6.51
N THR A 30 -8.96 -5.67 6.01
CA THR A 30 -8.72 -5.84 4.58
C THR A 30 -9.38 -7.13 4.10
N ILE A 31 -10.19 -7.05 3.04
CA ILE A 31 -10.87 -8.20 2.45
C ILE A 31 -9.85 -9.10 1.77
N GLN A 32 -9.72 -10.32 2.29
CA GLN A 32 -8.84 -11.33 1.70
C GLN A 32 -9.49 -11.94 0.45
N ARG A 33 -8.66 -12.31 -0.52
CA ARG A 33 -9.11 -12.80 -1.84
C ARG A 33 -9.70 -14.20 -1.79
N LEU A 34 -9.32 -14.99 -0.81
CA LEU A 34 -10.13 -16.11 -0.33
C LEU A 34 -11.23 -15.56 0.57
N PHE A 35 -12.21 -14.89 -0.05
CA PHE A 35 -13.27 -14.19 0.68
C PHE A 35 -14.14 -15.17 1.44
N ASN A 36 -14.08 -15.08 2.77
CA ASN A 36 -15.00 -15.77 3.67
C ASN A 36 -15.73 -14.71 4.53
N PRO A 37 -17.03 -14.46 4.28
CA PRO A 37 -17.81 -13.52 5.07
C PRO A 37 -17.76 -13.83 6.57
N ASN A 38 -17.80 -15.11 6.96
CA ASN A 38 -17.85 -15.49 8.36
C ASN A 38 -16.54 -15.15 9.09
N ASP A 39 -15.39 -15.37 8.45
CA ASP A 39 -14.09 -15.05 9.04
C ASP A 39 -13.92 -13.52 9.18
N LEU A 40 -14.39 -12.77 8.16
CA LEU A 40 -14.37 -11.31 8.19
C LEU A 40 -15.27 -10.76 9.29
N ILE A 41 -16.51 -11.24 9.39
CA ILE A 41 -17.45 -10.82 10.43
C ILE A 41 -16.92 -11.19 11.82
N THR A 42 -16.36 -12.39 11.98
CA THR A 42 -15.74 -12.80 13.26
C THR A 42 -14.59 -11.86 13.65
N SER A 43 -13.72 -11.50 12.70
CA SER A 43 -12.65 -10.53 12.92
C SER A 43 -13.17 -9.15 13.32
N LEU A 44 -14.23 -8.67 12.67
CA LEU A 44 -14.86 -7.39 13.03
C LEU A 44 -15.47 -7.45 14.43
N VAL A 45 -16.22 -8.50 14.73
CA VAL A 45 -16.82 -8.71 16.05
C VAL A 45 -15.73 -8.74 17.12
N ASP A 46 -14.62 -9.43 16.89
CA ASP A 46 -13.53 -9.50 17.86
C ASP A 46 -12.83 -8.15 18.11
N GLN A 47 -12.73 -7.30 17.08
CA GLN A 47 -12.20 -5.93 17.24
C GLN A 47 -13.20 -4.99 17.94
N LEU A 48 -14.50 -5.18 17.70
CA LEU A 48 -15.56 -4.36 18.28
C LEU A 48 -15.96 -4.81 19.70
N LYS A 49 -15.66 -6.06 20.06
CA LYS A 49 -15.89 -6.61 21.40
C LYS A 49 -15.13 -5.79 22.43
N ASP A 50 -15.85 -5.41 23.46
CA ASP A 50 -15.31 -4.66 24.57
C ASP A 50 -15.10 -5.61 25.75
N GLN A 51 -13.85 -5.99 26.06
CA GLN A 51 -13.57 -6.69 27.31
C GLN A 51 -13.89 -5.82 28.54
N LYS A 52 -13.96 -4.48 28.40
CA LYS A 52 -14.16 -3.54 29.50
C LYS A 52 -15.60 -3.01 29.65
N ALA A 53 -16.50 -3.28 28.70
CA ALA A 53 -17.90 -2.83 28.78
C ALA A 53 -18.70 -3.57 29.87
N TYR A 54 -18.24 -4.73 30.34
CA TYR A 54 -18.94 -5.45 31.41
C TYR A 54 -18.84 -4.71 32.76
N GLU A 55 -17.84 -3.85 32.95
CA GLU A 55 -17.62 -3.10 34.19
C GLU A 55 -18.29 -1.71 34.19
N ARG A 56 -18.46 -1.10 33.02
CA ARG A 56 -19.14 0.19 32.86
C ARG A 56 -20.56 -0.08 32.40
N LYS A 57 -21.57 0.14 33.25
CA LYS A 57 -23.00 0.11 32.92
C LYS A 57 -23.37 1.20 31.90
N GLU A 58 -22.72 1.24 30.74
CA GLU A 58 -23.06 2.13 29.64
C GLU A 58 -24.26 1.55 28.92
N THR A 59 -25.33 2.35 28.82
CA THR A 59 -26.51 1.99 28.06
C THR A 59 -26.15 1.81 26.57
N PRO A 60 -26.54 0.70 25.91
CA PRO A 60 -26.16 0.37 24.52
C PRO A 60 -26.55 1.41 23.44
N LYS A 61 -27.36 2.41 23.78
CA LYS A 61 -28.04 3.29 22.82
C LYS A 61 -27.20 4.42 22.21
N CYS A 62 -25.92 4.58 22.59
CA CYS A 62 -25.09 5.70 22.08
C CYS A 62 -23.65 5.34 21.68
N LEU A 63 -23.33 4.06 21.41
CA LEU A 63 -21.99 3.70 20.91
C LEU A 63 -21.85 4.10 19.43
N LYS A 64 -20.86 4.93 19.14
CA LYS A 64 -20.45 5.30 17.78
C LYS A 64 -19.34 4.38 17.29
N TYR A 65 -19.54 3.79 16.12
CA TYR A 65 -18.59 2.87 15.50
C TYR A 65 -17.96 3.50 14.26
N LEU A 66 -16.66 3.28 14.08
CA LEU A 66 -15.98 3.45 12.81
C LEU A 66 -15.51 2.09 12.31
N ILE A 67 -16.00 1.68 11.14
CA ILE A 67 -15.58 0.42 10.50
C ILE A 67 -14.89 0.75 9.19
N VAL A 68 -13.68 0.24 8.99
CA VAL A 68 -12.94 0.32 7.73
C VAL A 68 -12.96 -1.04 7.06
N LEU A 69 -13.45 -1.08 5.82
CA LEU A 69 -13.39 -2.24 4.94
C LEU A 69 -12.45 -1.90 3.78
N ASP A 70 -11.27 -2.48 3.78
CA ASP A 70 -10.22 -2.18 2.82
C ASP A 70 -10.22 -3.21 1.67
N ASP A 71 -10.10 -2.70 0.44
CA ASP A 71 -9.96 -3.42 -0.84
C ASP A 71 -11.17 -4.30 -1.24
N VAL A 72 -12.38 -3.75 -1.14
CA VAL A 72 -13.62 -4.37 -1.68
C VAL A 72 -13.56 -4.43 -3.21
N LEU A 73 -13.75 -5.61 -3.79
CA LEU A 73 -13.67 -5.86 -5.24
C LEU A 73 -14.99 -6.27 -5.90
N SER A 74 -16.05 -6.53 -5.15
CA SER A 74 -17.38 -6.71 -5.74
C SER A 74 -18.53 -6.15 -4.89
N THR A 75 -19.66 -5.86 -5.55
CA THR A 75 -20.90 -5.50 -4.87
C THR A 75 -21.43 -6.65 -4.01
N LYS A 76 -21.20 -7.90 -4.43
CA LYS A 76 -21.56 -9.10 -3.67
C LYS A 76 -20.82 -9.21 -2.34
N GLU A 77 -19.53 -8.89 -2.32
CA GLU A 77 -18.74 -8.83 -1.08
C GLU A 77 -19.35 -7.79 -0.13
N TRP A 78 -19.65 -6.59 -0.64
CA TRP A 78 -20.30 -5.54 0.15
C TRP A 78 -21.66 -5.96 0.69
N ASP A 79 -22.54 -6.49 -0.15
CA ASP A 79 -23.91 -6.89 0.23
C ASP A 79 -23.89 -8.00 1.30
N ALA A 80 -22.98 -8.95 1.16
CA ALA A 80 -22.76 -10.02 2.14
C ALA A 80 -22.26 -9.50 3.49
N ILE A 81 -21.46 -8.43 3.51
CA ILE A 81 -20.95 -7.83 4.75
C ILE A 81 -22.00 -6.92 5.38
N VAL A 82 -22.57 -6.00 4.61
CA VAL A 82 -23.44 -4.93 5.12
C VAL A 82 -24.73 -5.47 5.72
N SER A 83 -25.24 -6.58 5.20
CA SER A 83 -26.44 -7.27 5.71
C SER A 83 -26.29 -7.80 7.15
N ASN A 84 -25.05 -7.91 7.66
CA ASN A 84 -24.78 -8.32 9.04
C ASN A 84 -24.75 -7.15 10.03
N PHE A 85 -24.75 -5.90 9.57
CA PHE A 85 -24.77 -4.74 10.47
C PHE A 85 -26.20 -4.34 10.80
N PRO A 86 -26.51 -4.06 12.09
CA PRO A 86 -27.79 -3.46 12.45
C PRO A 86 -27.90 -2.04 11.86
N ASP A 87 -29.11 -1.48 11.86
CA ASP A 87 -29.32 -0.07 11.52
C ASP A 87 -28.39 0.80 12.37
N MET A 88 -27.39 1.37 11.70
CA MET A 88 -26.33 2.12 12.35
C MET A 88 -26.92 3.39 12.95
N GLY A 89 -26.85 3.49 14.29
CA GLY A 89 -27.29 4.67 15.02
C GLY A 89 -26.59 5.94 14.55
N ILE A 90 -27.21 7.09 14.83
CA ILE A 90 -26.72 8.42 14.41
C ILE A 90 -25.26 8.60 14.88
N GLY A 91 -24.36 8.78 13.92
CA GLY A 91 -22.95 9.09 14.16
C GLY A 91 -21.97 7.96 13.84
N SER A 92 -22.42 6.73 13.64
CA SER A 92 -21.56 5.63 13.18
C SER A 92 -21.23 5.76 11.69
N ARG A 93 -20.07 5.25 11.27
CA ARG A 93 -19.54 5.36 9.90
C ARG A 93 -18.90 4.06 9.45
N ILE A 94 -19.08 3.73 8.17
CA ILE A 94 -18.32 2.70 7.47
C ILE A 94 -17.55 3.39 6.35
N ILE A 95 -16.24 3.17 6.29
CA ILE A 95 -15.36 3.61 5.21
C ILE A 95 -15.00 2.39 4.39
N VAL A 96 -15.18 2.49 3.07
CA VAL A 96 -14.83 1.44 2.12
C VAL A 96 -13.74 1.95 1.19
N THR A 97 -12.68 1.18 1.01
CA THR A 97 -11.74 1.40 -0.10
C THR A 97 -12.01 0.39 -1.22
N THR A 98 -12.05 0.88 -2.46
CA THR A 98 -12.23 0.03 -3.64
C THR A 98 -11.49 0.62 -4.84
N ARG A 99 -11.14 -0.23 -5.79
CA ARG A 99 -10.47 0.17 -7.04
C ARG A 99 -11.46 0.63 -8.11
N HIS A 100 -12.74 0.30 -7.96
CA HIS A 100 -13.79 0.48 -8.95
C HIS A 100 -14.85 1.48 -8.48
N GLU A 101 -15.07 2.51 -9.30
CA GLU A 101 -16.06 3.57 -9.03
C GLU A 101 -17.49 3.02 -8.93
N SER A 102 -17.84 2.02 -9.75
CA SER A 102 -19.14 1.35 -9.69
C SER A 102 -19.42 0.70 -8.34
N ILE A 103 -18.39 0.13 -7.69
CA ILE A 103 -18.52 -0.48 -6.36
C ILE A 103 -18.68 0.61 -5.29
N ALA A 104 -17.91 1.69 -5.38
CA ALA A 104 -18.03 2.82 -4.47
C ALA A 104 -19.45 3.42 -4.51
N MET A 105 -19.99 3.61 -5.72
CA MET A 105 -21.35 4.08 -5.92
C MET A 105 -22.38 3.12 -5.32
N HIS A 106 -22.24 1.81 -5.54
CA HIS A 106 -23.11 0.81 -4.92
C HIS A 106 -23.06 0.86 -3.38
N CYS A 107 -21.85 0.88 -2.79
CA CYS A 107 -21.67 0.98 -1.34
C CYS A 107 -22.25 2.28 -0.74
N SER A 108 -22.23 3.39 -1.50
CA SER A 108 -22.75 4.68 -1.07
C SER A 108 -24.29 4.79 -1.11
N GLY A 109 -24.97 3.83 -1.73
CA GLY A 109 -26.39 3.92 -2.07
C GLY A 109 -26.65 4.90 -3.22
N ASN A 110 -25.74 4.92 -4.21
CA ASN A 110 -25.74 5.82 -5.36
C ASN A 110 -25.70 7.32 -5.01
N ARG A 111 -24.95 7.66 -3.95
CA ARG A 111 -24.80 9.02 -3.44
C ARG A 111 -23.37 9.50 -3.63
N GLU A 112 -23.18 10.28 -4.69
CA GLU A 112 -21.85 10.75 -5.12
C GLU A 112 -21.16 11.59 -4.04
N GLU A 113 -21.92 12.32 -3.21
CA GLU A 113 -21.37 13.15 -2.12
C GLU A 113 -20.69 12.33 -1.01
N LYS A 114 -20.88 11.00 -0.99
CA LYS A 114 -20.21 10.07 -0.07
C LYS A 114 -19.01 9.36 -0.69
N CYS A 115 -18.75 9.59 -1.98
CA CYS A 115 -17.64 8.99 -2.69
C CYS A 115 -16.46 9.97 -2.73
N TYR A 116 -15.29 9.50 -2.30
CA TYR A 116 -14.05 10.26 -2.44
C TYR A 116 -13.16 9.61 -3.50
N ARG A 117 -12.97 10.31 -4.63
CA ARG A 117 -12.12 9.86 -5.71
C ARG A 117 -10.68 10.32 -5.45
N LEU A 118 -9.80 9.35 -5.23
CA LEU A 118 -8.38 9.65 -5.09
C LEU A 118 -7.76 9.90 -6.47
N HIS A 119 -7.05 11.01 -6.60
CA HIS A 119 -6.34 11.40 -7.82
C HIS A 119 -4.85 11.07 -7.72
N ASN A 120 -4.14 11.15 -8.85
CA ASN A 120 -2.69 11.06 -8.85
C ASN A 120 -2.10 12.26 -8.09
N LEU A 121 -0.89 12.09 -7.58
CA LEU A 121 -0.16 13.17 -6.91
C LEU A 121 0.12 14.29 -7.90
N GLU A 122 -0.01 15.52 -7.41
CA GLU A 122 0.50 16.70 -8.10
C GLU A 122 2.03 16.69 -8.12
N GLU A 123 2.62 17.47 -9.01
CA GLU A 123 4.06 17.48 -9.26
C GLU A 123 4.88 17.67 -7.97
N LYS A 124 4.48 18.63 -7.13
CA LYS A 124 5.16 18.94 -5.87
C LYS A 124 5.14 17.77 -4.88
N ASP A 125 3.97 17.14 -4.67
CA ASP A 125 3.83 16.01 -3.75
C ASP A 125 4.55 14.76 -4.29
N ALA A 126 4.56 14.60 -5.62
CA ALA A 126 5.29 13.53 -6.28
C ALA A 126 6.81 13.69 -6.13
N GLU A 127 7.34 14.91 -6.30
CA GLU A 127 8.74 15.26 -6.06
C GLU A 127 9.13 15.04 -4.59
N GLU A 128 8.30 15.46 -3.65
CA GLU A 128 8.52 15.23 -2.22
C GLU A 128 8.55 13.73 -1.90
N LEU A 129 7.58 12.96 -2.38
CA LEU A 129 7.55 11.51 -2.18
C LEU A 129 8.79 10.82 -2.78
N PHE A 130 9.20 11.24 -3.97
CA PHE A 130 10.36 10.71 -4.67
C PHE A 130 11.65 10.99 -3.91
N THR A 131 11.89 12.25 -3.52
CA THR A 131 13.11 12.64 -2.80
C THR A 131 13.20 11.98 -1.44
N ASN A 132 12.09 11.95 -0.69
CA ASN A 132 11.99 11.23 0.57
C ASN A 132 12.39 9.76 0.41
N LYS A 133 11.93 9.12 -0.67
CA LYS A 133 12.26 7.72 -0.94
C LYS A 133 13.74 7.54 -1.33
N VAL A 134 14.25 8.33 -2.28
CA VAL A 134 15.60 8.18 -2.85
C VAL A 134 16.70 8.55 -1.86
N PHE A 135 16.51 9.63 -1.11
CA PHE A 135 17.53 10.17 -0.21
C PHE A 135 17.34 9.73 1.25
N LYS A 136 16.24 9.01 1.55
CA LYS A 136 15.83 8.62 2.92
C LYS A 136 15.64 9.80 3.87
N GLN A 137 15.48 11.01 3.34
CA GLN A 137 15.22 12.24 4.07
C GLN A 137 14.61 13.30 3.13
N PRO A 138 13.83 14.25 3.66
CA PRO A 138 13.33 15.37 2.86
C PRO A 138 14.47 16.16 2.26
N LYS A 139 14.44 16.31 0.94
CA LYS A 139 15.44 17.06 0.20
C LYS A 139 14.77 17.84 -0.91
N ASN A 140 15.11 19.11 -1.04
CA ASN A 140 14.65 19.90 -2.17
C ASN A 140 15.43 19.48 -3.44
N LEU A 141 14.72 19.07 -4.49
CA LEU A 141 15.33 18.75 -5.79
C LEU A 141 16.08 19.95 -6.37
N ASP A 142 15.55 21.16 -6.24
CA ASP A 142 16.14 22.37 -6.81
C ASP A 142 17.53 22.71 -6.23
N GLY A 143 17.89 22.10 -5.09
CA GLY A 143 19.21 22.23 -4.49
C GLY A 143 20.24 21.19 -4.96
N LEU A 144 19.90 20.36 -5.95
CA LEU A 144 20.77 19.34 -6.52
C LEU A 144 21.46 19.82 -7.80
N ASP A 145 22.36 18.98 -8.32
CA ASP A 145 22.96 19.17 -9.64
C ASP A 145 21.87 19.31 -10.74
N PRO A 146 21.92 20.33 -11.61
CA PRO A 146 20.87 20.58 -12.60
C PRO A 146 20.60 19.41 -13.54
N GLU A 147 21.64 18.71 -14.01
CA GLU A 147 21.44 17.54 -14.88
C GLU A 147 20.73 16.41 -14.13
N LEU A 148 21.07 16.18 -12.86
CA LEU A 148 20.37 15.20 -12.03
C LEU A 148 18.89 15.56 -11.83
N VAL A 149 18.58 16.85 -11.66
CA VAL A 149 17.20 17.35 -11.51
C VAL A 149 16.39 17.11 -12.79
N GLU A 150 16.97 17.36 -13.96
CA GLU A 150 16.31 17.09 -15.24
C GLU A 150 15.95 15.60 -15.38
N GLU A 151 16.89 14.71 -15.06
CA GLU A 151 16.63 13.26 -15.10
C GLU A 151 15.56 12.85 -14.08
N ALA A 152 15.54 13.47 -12.89
CA ALA A 152 14.51 13.26 -11.86
C ALA A 152 13.11 13.58 -12.40
N LYS A 153 12.96 14.75 -13.03
CA LYS A 153 11.68 15.23 -13.58
C LYS A 153 11.19 14.33 -14.71
N LEU A 154 12.08 13.83 -15.56
CA LEU A 154 11.74 12.85 -16.60
C LEU A 154 11.23 11.53 -16.02
N ILE A 155 11.86 11.03 -14.94
CA ILE A 155 11.43 9.83 -14.23
C ILE A 155 10.02 10.04 -13.63
N LEU A 156 9.82 11.16 -12.94
CA LEU A 156 8.54 11.51 -12.33
C LEU A 156 7.42 11.62 -13.35
N LYS A 157 7.69 12.24 -14.51
CA LYS A 157 6.76 12.32 -15.63
C LYS A 157 6.33 10.93 -16.10
N LYS A 158 7.26 9.97 -16.20
CA LYS A 158 6.96 8.57 -16.56
C LYS A 158 6.17 7.83 -15.48
N CYS A 159 6.35 8.19 -14.21
CA CYS A 159 5.56 7.66 -13.10
C CYS A 159 4.12 8.20 -13.08
N GLY A 160 3.85 9.33 -13.75
CA GLY A 160 2.50 9.89 -13.92
C GLY A 160 1.80 10.28 -12.61
N GLY A 161 2.56 10.63 -11.57
CA GLY A 161 2.02 10.98 -10.25
C GLY A 161 1.48 9.78 -9.45
N LEU A 162 1.67 8.54 -9.91
CA LEU A 162 1.18 7.36 -9.19
C LEU A 162 2.13 7.02 -8.02
N PRO A 163 1.67 7.06 -6.75
CA PRO A 163 2.53 6.83 -5.58
C PRO A 163 3.32 5.53 -5.65
N LEU A 164 2.68 4.42 -6.04
CA LEU A 164 3.34 3.12 -6.16
C LEU A 164 4.48 3.14 -7.17
N ALA A 165 4.30 3.80 -8.33
CA ALA A 165 5.36 3.92 -9.33
C ALA A 165 6.56 4.72 -8.78
N ILE A 166 6.25 5.85 -8.13
CA ILE A 166 7.25 6.76 -7.55
C ILE A 166 8.09 6.04 -6.49
N VAL A 167 7.45 5.37 -5.51
CA VAL A 167 8.20 4.69 -4.44
C VAL A 167 8.96 3.45 -4.92
N THR A 168 8.52 2.85 -6.02
CA THR A 168 9.20 1.71 -6.67
C THR A 168 10.50 2.20 -7.33
N ILE A 169 10.43 3.20 -8.20
CA ILE A 169 11.63 3.75 -8.83
C ILE A 169 12.55 4.40 -7.79
N GLY A 170 11.99 5.15 -6.84
CA GLY A 170 12.78 5.74 -5.76
C GLY A 170 13.49 4.66 -4.92
N GLY A 171 12.83 3.53 -4.69
CA GLY A 171 13.42 2.35 -4.05
C GLY A 171 14.60 1.78 -4.84
N LEU A 172 14.44 1.60 -6.16
CA LEU A 172 15.53 1.17 -7.04
C LEU A 172 16.73 2.14 -7.02
N LEU A 173 16.46 3.45 -7.03
CA LEU A 173 17.49 4.50 -7.02
C LEU A 173 18.17 4.68 -5.66
N THR A 174 17.58 4.16 -4.58
CA THR A 174 18.15 4.21 -3.24
C THR A 174 19.53 3.52 -3.22
N SER A 175 19.63 2.35 -3.87
CA SER A 175 20.85 1.54 -3.95
C SER A 175 21.77 1.90 -5.12
N ARG A 176 21.46 2.95 -5.91
CA ARG A 176 22.26 3.40 -7.06
C ARG A 176 23.03 4.68 -6.77
N PRO A 177 24.14 4.94 -7.50
CA PRO A 177 24.78 6.24 -7.50
C PRO A 177 23.79 7.35 -7.90
N LYS A 178 23.83 8.47 -7.18
CA LYS A 178 22.97 9.64 -7.46
C LYS A 178 23.69 10.55 -8.45
N THR A 179 23.89 10.06 -9.68
CA THR A 179 24.56 10.77 -10.76
C THR A 179 23.62 10.88 -11.96
N ALA A 180 23.71 11.98 -12.72
CA ALA A 180 22.87 12.20 -13.89
C ALA A 180 23.00 11.05 -14.90
N LEU A 181 24.22 10.56 -15.14
CA LEU A 181 24.47 9.44 -16.05
C LEU A 181 23.70 8.17 -15.66
N GLU A 182 23.68 7.79 -14.38
CA GLU A 182 22.98 6.58 -13.93
C GLU A 182 21.46 6.72 -14.02
N TRP A 183 20.94 7.93 -13.80
CA TRP A 183 19.51 8.22 -13.88
C TRP A 183 19.05 8.30 -15.34
N ARG A 184 19.90 8.84 -16.22
CA ARG A 184 19.70 8.85 -17.67
C ARG A 184 19.56 7.45 -18.26
N LYS A 185 20.48 6.54 -17.90
CA LYS A 185 20.39 5.12 -18.29
C LYS A 185 19.08 4.48 -17.85
N LEU A 186 18.64 4.77 -16.62
CA LEU A 186 17.34 4.29 -16.13
C LEU A 186 16.19 4.88 -16.95
N ASN A 187 16.24 6.18 -17.24
CA ASN A 187 15.26 6.85 -18.07
C ASN A 187 15.14 6.22 -19.46
N GLU A 188 16.26 5.99 -20.12
CA GLU A 188 16.34 5.33 -21.44
C GLU A 188 15.73 3.93 -21.38
N HIS A 189 16.06 3.15 -20.34
CA HIS A 189 15.51 1.81 -20.17
C HIS A 189 14.01 1.80 -19.94
N ILE A 190 13.48 2.72 -19.12
CA ILE A 190 12.01 2.87 -18.94
C ILE A 190 11.35 3.26 -20.26
N SER A 191 11.95 4.18 -21.03
CA SER A 191 11.41 4.60 -22.33
C SER A 191 11.36 3.43 -23.32
N ALA A 192 12.46 2.68 -23.45
CA ALA A 192 12.54 1.53 -24.34
C ALA A 192 11.51 0.45 -23.99
N GLU A 193 11.29 0.19 -22.69
CA GLU A 193 10.29 -0.78 -22.24
C GLU A 193 8.86 -0.30 -22.51
N LEU A 194 8.57 0.99 -22.36
CA LEU A 194 7.27 1.58 -22.71
C LEU A 194 6.99 1.53 -24.21
N GLU A 195 8.02 1.68 -25.05
CA GLU A 195 7.91 1.60 -26.51
C GLU A 195 7.75 0.16 -27.00
N THR A 196 8.48 -0.78 -26.39
CA THR A 196 8.49 -2.19 -26.80
C THR A 196 7.23 -2.93 -26.37
N ASN A 197 6.68 -2.57 -25.21
CA ASN A 197 5.54 -3.27 -24.60
C ASN A 197 4.44 -2.26 -24.17
N PRO A 198 3.80 -1.54 -25.12
CA PRO A 198 2.84 -0.48 -24.83
C PRO A 198 1.62 -0.97 -24.04
N GLU A 199 1.26 -2.25 -24.16
CA GLU A 199 0.15 -2.90 -23.44
C GLU A 199 0.43 -3.16 -21.95
N LEU A 200 1.70 -3.15 -21.51
CA LEU A 200 2.01 -3.28 -20.09
C LEU A 200 1.48 -2.08 -19.29
N GLY A 201 1.48 -0.90 -19.91
CA GLY A 201 1.13 0.37 -19.25
C GLY A 201 2.18 0.83 -18.23
N GLY A 202 2.14 2.13 -17.89
CA GLY A 202 3.23 2.79 -17.14
C GLY A 202 3.63 2.15 -15.82
N ILE A 203 2.66 1.74 -14.98
CA ILE A 203 2.97 1.12 -13.69
C ILE A 203 3.64 -0.24 -13.84
N ARG A 204 3.21 -1.07 -14.79
CA ARG A 204 3.77 -2.42 -14.98
C ARG A 204 5.18 -2.33 -15.56
N THR A 205 5.42 -1.39 -16.46
CA THR A 205 6.77 -1.06 -16.95
C THR A 205 7.69 -0.65 -15.79
N VAL A 206 7.24 0.24 -14.91
CA VAL A 206 8.01 0.64 -13.72
C VAL A 206 8.32 -0.55 -12.81
N LEU A 207 7.35 -1.42 -12.55
CA LEU A 207 7.54 -2.62 -11.72
C LEU A 207 8.53 -3.60 -12.37
N ASN A 208 8.44 -3.80 -13.69
CA ASN A 208 9.37 -4.66 -14.44
C ASN A 208 10.80 -4.12 -14.39
N VAL A 209 11.00 -2.82 -14.64
CA VAL A 209 12.31 -2.18 -14.57
C VAL A 209 12.92 -2.29 -13.16
N SER A 210 12.09 -2.16 -12.12
CA SER A 210 12.54 -2.36 -10.74
C SER A 210 12.97 -3.79 -10.47
N TYR A 211 12.22 -4.77 -10.98
CA TYR A 211 12.60 -6.18 -10.92
C TYR A 211 13.90 -6.44 -11.68
N ASP A 212 14.07 -5.87 -12.86
CA ASP A 212 15.28 -6.07 -13.66
C ASP A 212 16.53 -5.50 -13.02
N GLY A 213 16.39 -4.42 -12.28
CA GLY A 213 17.45 -3.84 -11.47
C GLY A 213 17.86 -4.64 -10.23
N LEU A 214 17.19 -5.75 -9.88
CA LEU A 214 17.59 -6.61 -8.77
C LEU A 214 18.82 -7.46 -9.14
N PRO A 215 19.79 -7.65 -8.21
CA PRO A 215 20.81 -8.67 -8.40
C PRO A 215 20.20 -10.07 -8.48
N TYR A 216 20.86 -10.98 -9.19
CA TYR A 216 20.32 -12.30 -9.57
C TYR A 216 19.71 -13.09 -8.41
N HIS A 217 20.39 -13.16 -7.27
CA HIS A 217 19.90 -13.89 -6.10
C HIS A 217 18.61 -13.30 -5.51
N PHE A 218 18.43 -11.97 -5.55
CA PHE A 218 17.19 -11.32 -5.07
C PHE A 218 16.02 -11.54 -6.02
N LYS A 219 16.26 -11.67 -7.34
CA LYS A 219 15.20 -12.01 -8.32
C LYS A 219 14.53 -13.33 -7.97
N LEU A 220 15.33 -14.36 -7.66
CA LEU A 220 14.82 -15.68 -7.27
C LEU A 220 14.01 -15.61 -5.96
N CYS A 221 14.49 -14.88 -4.96
CA CYS A 221 13.76 -14.68 -3.70
C CYS A 221 12.43 -13.95 -3.92
N PHE A 222 12.40 -12.94 -4.79
CA PHE A 222 11.17 -12.21 -5.11
C PHE A 222 10.17 -13.11 -5.86
N LEU A 223 10.64 -13.88 -6.85
CA LEU A 223 9.79 -14.84 -7.58
C LEU A 223 9.21 -15.92 -6.67
N TYR A 224 9.94 -16.37 -5.64
CA TYR A 224 9.41 -17.32 -4.66
C TYR A 224 8.13 -16.80 -3.99
N LEU A 225 7.97 -15.48 -3.82
CA LEU A 225 6.77 -14.91 -3.22
C LEU A 225 5.50 -15.15 -4.07
N SER A 226 5.64 -15.43 -5.37
CA SER A 226 4.50 -15.69 -6.27
C SER A 226 3.76 -17.00 -6.00
N ILE A 227 4.35 -17.92 -5.22
CA ILE A 227 3.67 -19.18 -4.87
C ILE A 227 2.56 -18.98 -3.83
N PHE A 228 2.63 -17.89 -3.07
CA PHE A 228 1.67 -17.62 -2.02
C PHE A 228 0.40 -17.01 -2.63
N PRO A 229 -0.78 -17.35 -2.07
CA PRO A 229 -2.03 -16.71 -2.48
C PRO A 229 -1.99 -15.19 -2.31
N GLU A 230 -2.84 -14.51 -3.07
CA GLU A 230 -3.01 -13.05 -2.94
C GLU A 230 -3.40 -12.69 -1.49
N ASP A 231 -2.81 -11.60 -0.97
CA ASP A 231 -2.94 -11.10 0.42
C ASP A 231 -2.52 -12.09 1.53
N HIS A 232 -1.80 -13.15 1.18
CA HIS A 232 -1.27 -14.09 2.16
C HIS A 232 -0.17 -13.46 3.04
N LYS A 233 -0.23 -13.75 4.34
CA LYS A 233 0.76 -13.25 5.31
C LYS A 233 1.93 -14.22 5.37
N ILE A 234 3.03 -13.84 4.76
CA ILE A 234 4.24 -14.66 4.73
C ILE A 234 5.06 -14.41 5.99
N ASN A 235 5.48 -15.48 6.67
CA ASN A 235 6.39 -15.38 7.79
C ASN A 235 7.82 -15.16 7.27
N ARG A 236 8.53 -14.14 7.79
CA ARG A 236 9.92 -13.82 7.41
C ARG A 236 10.84 -15.05 7.44
N LYS A 237 10.63 -15.98 8.39
CA LYS A 237 11.45 -17.19 8.57
C LYS A 237 11.23 -18.27 7.50
N GLN A 238 10.22 -18.14 6.64
CA GLN A 238 9.95 -19.10 5.56
C GLN A 238 10.75 -18.78 4.27
N GLY A 239 11.49 -17.67 4.24
CA GLY A 239 12.39 -17.32 3.13
C GLY A 239 13.71 -18.09 3.19
N TYR A 240 13.97 -18.93 2.18
CA TYR A 240 15.15 -19.78 2.06
C TYR A 240 16.48 -19.03 2.23
N SER A 241 17.39 -19.60 3.03
CA SER A 241 18.83 -19.33 2.96
C SER A 241 19.58 -20.56 3.47
N ARG A 242 20.47 -21.15 2.65
CA ARG A 242 21.57 -21.99 3.16
C ARG A 242 22.71 -21.04 3.50
N GLY A 243 23.38 -21.24 4.64
CA GLY A 243 24.54 -20.41 5.04
C GLY A 243 25.64 -20.44 3.98
N VAL A 244 26.31 -19.32 3.78
CA VAL A 244 27.37 -19.15 2.78
C VAL A 244 28.59 -18.55 3.49
N TRP A 245 29.66 -19.36 3.56
CA TRP A 245 30.98 -19.07 4.14
C TRP A 245 30.95 -18.48 5.57
N ASP A 246 30.77 -17.16 5.72
CA ASP A 246 30.92 -16.40 6.98
C ASP A 246 29.63 -15.78 7.52
N LYS A 247 28.49 -15.99 6.83
CA LYS A 247 27.19 -15.47 7.28
C LYS A 247 26.21 -16.58 7.58
N SER A 248 25.47 -16.41 8.67
CA SER A 248 24.39 -17.33 9.02
C SER A 248 23.27 -17.26 7.98
N ALA A 249 22.47 -18.33 7.89
CA ALA A 249 21.27 -18.34 7.08
C ALA A 249 20.30 -17.21 7.47
N GLU A 250 20.27 -16.82 8.75
CA GLU A 250 19.42 -15.73 9.24
C GLU A 250 19.89 -14.36 8.76
N GLU A 251 21.20 -14.08 8.81
CA GLU A 251 21.77 -12.82 8.32
C GLU A 251 21.57 -12.66 6.81
N ILE A 252 21.71 -13.76 6.06
CA ILE A 252 21.45 -13.76 4.62
C ILE A 252 19.96 -13.47 4.35
N SER A 253 19.05 -14.13 5.07
CA SER A 253 17.60 -13.92 4.97
C SER A 253 17.19 -12.48 5.32
N ASP A 254 17.78 -11.91 6.36
CA ASP A 254 17.51 -10.53 6.78
C ASP A 254 18.03 -9.53 5.72
N ASN A 255 19.21 -9.76 5.12
CA ASN A 255 19.70 -8.94 4.00
C ASN A 255 18.75 -9.00 2.79
N TYR A 256 18.23 -10.18 2.44
CA TYR A 256 17.22 -10.34 1.39
C TYR A 256 15.95 -9.55 1.70
N PHE A 257 15.46 -9.66 2.93
CA PHE A 257 14.28 -8.96 3.38
C PHE A 257 14.45 -7.44 3.30
N PHE A 258 15.55 -6.90 3.84
CA PHE A 258 15.79 -5.45 3.85
C PHE A 258 16.04 -4.87 2.46
N GLU A 259 16.71 -5.60 1.55
CA GLU A 259 16.89 -5.14 0.17
C GLU A 259 15.54 -5.02 -0.57
N LEU A 260 14.68 -6.03 -0.47
CA LEU A 260 13.36 -5.99 -1.11
C LEU A 260 12.44 -4.93 -0.46
N LEU A 261 12.59 -4.72 0.85
CA LEU A 261 11.86 -3.71 1.60
C LEU A 261 12.29 -2.29 1.19
N ASP A 262 13.59 -2.03 1.14
CA ASP A 262 14.16 -0.74 0.73
C ASP A 262 13.74 -0.38 -0.70
N ARG A 263 13.64 -1.39 -1.57
CA ARG A 263 13.13 -1.23 -2.95
C ARG A 263 11.61 -1.13 -3.09
N SER A 264 10.86 -1.13 -1.98
CA SER A 264 9.39 -1.09 -1.96
C SER A 264 8.73 -2.29 -2.66
N MET A 265 9.43 -3.41 -2.82
CA MET A 265 8.91 -4.61 -3.51
C MET A 265 8.17 -5.54 -2.55
N ILE A 266 8.46 -5.43 -1.25
CA ILE A 266 7.66 -6.04 -0.19
C ILE A 266 7.23 -4.98 0.81
N LEU A 267 6.09 -5.21 1.45
CA LEU A 267 5.58 -4.36 2.51
C LEU A 267 5.67 -5.12 3.83
N PRO A 268 6.29 -4.54 4.87
CA PRO A 268 6.34 -5.18 6.16
C PRO A 268 4.94 -5.10 6.75
N LYS A 269 4.43 -6.22 7.21
CA LYS A 269 3.30 -6.17 8.13
C LYS A 269 3.85 -5.72 9.48
N VAL A 270 3.80 -4.43 9.75
CA VAL A 270 4.10 -3.92 11.09
C VAL A 270 3.19 -4.68 12.06
N LYS A 271 3.75 -5.17 13.18
CA LYS A 271 3.01 -5.90 14.23
C LYS A 271 1.88 -5.09 14.87
N LEU A 272 1.74 -3.83 14.50
CA LEU A 272 0.61 -3.00 14.82
C LEU A 272 -0.53 -3.44 13.90
N GLN A 273 -1.53 -4.08 14.50
CA GLN A 273 -2.91 -3.89 14.06
C GLN A 273 -3.10 -2.39 13.81
N TRP A 274 -3.87 -2.05 12.77
CA TRP A 274 -4.24 -0.68 12.44
C TRP A 274 -4.34 0.24 13.66
#